data_AF-A0A958YVY5-F1
#
_entry.id   AF-A0A958YVY5-F1
#
_cell.length_a   1.000
_cell.length_b   1.000
_cell.length_c   1.000
_cell.angle_alpha   90.00
_cell.angle_beta   90.00
_cell.angle_gamma   90.00
#
_symmetry.space_group_name_H-M   'P 1'
#
loop_
_entity.id
_entity.type
_entity.pdbx_description
1 polymer ?
#
loop_
_entity_poly.entity_id
_entity_poly.type
_entity_poly.pdbx_seq_one_letter_code
_entity_poly.pdbx_strand_id
1 'polypeptide(L)'
;LASLQRTPENEELINGYLQRLEELNNAYTLLNKELNEVGPSEATIAALIDNLQLRLELLFKLKNKLKELKNLENETISNIQA
;
A
#
# COMPACT_ATOMS: atom_id res chain seq x y z
N LEU A 1 13.61 7.26 10.48
CA LEU A 1 12.83 7.85 9.37
C LEU A 1 12.49 9.26 9.80
N ALA A 2 12.98 10.30 9.12
CA ALA A 2 12.53 11.67 9.35
C ALA A 2 11.01 11.68 9.27
N SER A 3 10.35 12.17 10.32
CA SER A 3 8.90 12.14 10.47
C SER A 3 8.28 13.08 9.45
N LEU A 4 7.56 12.52 8.46
CA LEU A 4 6.64 13.29 7.64
C LEU A 4 5.69 14.07 8.55
N GLN A 5 5.45 15.33 8.23
CA GLN A 5 4.39 16.09 8.88
C GLN A 5 3.04 15.37 8.71
N ARG A 6 2.44 15.01 9.84
CA ARG A 6 1.08 14.47 9.92
C ARG A 6 0.10 15.63 9.75
N THR A 7 -0.13 16.00 8.49
CA THR A 7 -1.29 16.80 8.13
C THR A 7 -2.50 15.87 7.95
N PRO A 8 -3.74 16.36 8.17
CA PRO A 8 -4.94 15.55 7.94
C PRO A 8 -4.99 14.93 6.55
N GLU A 9 -4.55 15.67 5.52
CA GLU A 9 -4.55 15.20 4.13
C GLU A 9 -3.54 14.06 3.92
N ASN A 10 -2.35 14.17 4.52
CA ASN A 10 -1.33 13.12 4.44
C ASN A 10 -1.78 11.84 5.15
N GLU A 11 -2.41 11.99 6.32
CA GLU A 11 -2.95 10.85 7.07
C GLU A 11 -4.10 10.15 6.33
N GLU A 12 -5.05 10.91 5.78
CA GLU A 12 -6.16 10.37 4.99
C GLU A 12 -5.65 9.57 3.78
N LEU A 13 -4.69 10.14 3.04
CA LEU A 13 -4.09 9.46 1.89
C LEU A 13 -3.42 8.14 2.28
N ILE A 14 -2.60 8.15 3.34
CA ILE A 14 -1.90 6.95 3.82
C ILE A 14 -2.92 5.90 4.29
N ASN A 15 -3.95 6.31 5.04
CA ASN A 15 -5.01 5.42 5.51
C ASN A 15 -5.73 4.75 4.35
N GLY A 16 -5.98 5.45 3.24
CA GLY A 16 -6.55 4.86 2.03
C GLY A 16 -5.70 3.73 1.43
N TYR A 17 -4.37 3.87 1.42
CA TYR A 17 -3.48 2.78 1.01
C TYR A 17 -3.55 1.59 1.97
N LEU A 18 -3.53 1.84 3.27
CA LEU A 18 -3.56 0.79 4.29
C LEU A 18 -4.87 0.01 4.26
N GLN A 19 -6.00 0.69 4.11
CA GLN A 19 -7.32 0.06 3.95
C GLN A 19 -7.33 -0.89 2.74
N ARG A 20 -6.80 -0.44 1.60
CA ARG A 20 -6.78 -1.27 0.39
C ARG A 20 -5.83 -2.46 0.49
N LEU A 21 -4.73 -2.32 1.23
CA LEU A 21 -3.84 -3.44 1.58
C LEU A 21 -4.53 -4.44 2.51
N GLU A 22 -5.37 -3.98 3.44
CA GLU A 22 -6.16 -4.83 4.32
C GLU A 22 -7.22 -5.62 3.53
N GLU A 23 -7.90 -5.00 2.58
CA GLU A 23 -8.83 -5.67 1.66
C GLU A 23 -8.14 -6.79 0.87
N LEU A 24 -6.96 -6.50 0.30
CA LEU A 24 -6.16 -7.52 -0.39
C LEU A 24 -5.68 -8.62 0.58
N ASN A 25 -5.38 -8.28 1.83
CA ASN A 25 -5.00 -9.26 2.84
C ASN A 25 -6.13 -10.24 3.14
N ASN A 26 -7.35 -9.73 3.33
CA ASN A 26 -8.51 -10.56 3.60
C ASN A 26 -8.82 -11.49 2.41
N ALA A 27 -8.74 -10.97 1.18
CA ALA A 27 -8.90 -11.78 -0.03
C ALA A 27 -7.82 -12.88 -0.15
N TYR A 28 -6.57 -12.56 0.15
CA TYR A 28 -5.47 -13.53 0.17
C TYR A 28 -5.71 -14.65 1.19
N THR A 29 -6.15 -14.30 2.41
CA THR A 29 -6.47 -15.29 3.46
C THR A 29 -7.60 -16.22 3.01
N LEU A 30 -8.63 -15.69 2.36
CA LEU A 30 -9.72 -16.51 1.82
C LEU A 30 -9.23 -17.45 0.71
N LEU A 31 -8.43 -16.95 -0.24
CA LEU A 31 -7.85 -17.76 -1.31
C LEU A 31 -6.92 -18.86 -0.78
N ASN A 32 -6.14 -18.57 0.27
CA ASN A 32 -5.31 -19.59 0.91
C ASN A 32 -6.15 -20.63 1.64
N LYS A 33 -7.27 -20.23 2.25
CA LYS A 33 -8.20 -21.19 2.85
C LYS A 33 -8.76 -22.13 1.78
N GLU A 34 -9.23 -21.59 0.66
CA GLU A 34 -9.71 -22.38 -0.49
C GLU A 34 -8.62 -23.33 -1.02
N LEU A 35 -7.40 -22.81 -1.24
CA LEU A 35 -6.25 -23.59 -1.68
C LEU A 35 -5.96 -24.80 -0.76
N ASN A 36 -6.08 -24.61 0.55
CA ASN A 36 -5.78 -25.65 1.55
C ASN A 36 -6.94 -26.64 1.76
N GLU A 37 -8.19 -26.18 1.68
CA GLU A 37 -9.38 -27.02 1.94
C GLU A 37 -9.88 -27.76 0.70
N VAL A 38 -9.87 -27.11 -0.47
CA VAL A 38 -10.35 -27.66 -1.74
C VAL A 38 -9.20 -28.23 -2.58
N GLY A 39 -8.02 -27.63 -2.47
CA GLY A 39 -6.84 -27.96 -3.27
C GLY A 39 -6.57 -26.92 -4.36
N PRO A 40 -5.39 -26.97 -4.99
CA PRO A 40 -4.99 -26.02 -6.02
C PRO A 40 -5.83 -26.17 -7.29
N SER A 41 -6.41 -25.07 -7.74
CA SER A 41 -6.96 -24.91 -9.08
C SER A 41 -6.20 -23.81 -9.83
N GLU A 42 -6.20 -23.86 -11.17
CA GLU A 42 -5.60 -22.80 -12.01
C GLU A 42 -6.17 -21.42 -11.64
N ALA A 43 -7.48 -21.33 -11.39
CA ALA A 43 -8.14 -20.11 -10.98
C ALA A 43 -7.67 -19.61 -9.60
N THR A 44 -7.58 -20.48 -8.60
CA THR A 44 -7.14 -20.12 -7.24
C THR A 44 -5.67 -19.65 -7.25
N ILE A 45 -4.81 -20.31 -8.03
CA ILE A 45 -3.40 -19.93 -8.18
C ILE A 45 -3.27 -18.58 -8.90
N ALA A 46 -4.01 -18.37 -10.00
CA ALA A 46 -4.02 -17.09 -10.71
C ALA A 46 -4.48 -15.94 -9.80
N ALA A 47 -5.57 -16.14 -9.05
CA ALA A 47 -6.09 -15.12 -8.12
C ALA A 47 -5.10 -14.78 -6.99
N LEU A 48 -4.35 -15.77 -6.48
CA LEU A 48 -3.29 -15.54 -5.49
C LEU A 48 -2.14 -14.71 -6.07
N ILE A 49 -1.69 -15.03 -7.29
CA ILE A 49 -0.66 -14.28 -7.99
C ILE A 49 -1.10 -12.83 -8.20
N ASP A 50 -2.32 -12.62 -8.70
CA ASP A 50 -2.88 -11.28 -8.94
C ASP A 50 -2.97 -10.48 -7.64
N ASN A 51 -3.43 -11.10 -6.54
CA ASN A 51 -3.47 -10.45 -5.23
C ASN A 51 -2.09 -9.96 -4.77
N LEU A 52 -1.08 -10.81 -4.90
CA LEU A 52 0.29 -10.49 -4.50
C LEU A 52 0.90 -9.40 -5.38
N GLN A 53 0.63 -9.43 -6.69
CA GLN A 53 1.07 -8.39 -7.61
C GLN A 53 0.43 -7.03 -7.30
N LEU A 54 -0.88 -6.99 -7.07
CA LEU A 54 -1.59 -5.78 -6.67
C LEU A 54 -1.07 -5.23 -5.33
N ARG A 55 -0.77 -6.11 -4.37
CA ARG A 55 -0.20 -5.72 -3.07
C ARG A 55 1.18 -5.08 -3.26
N LEU A 56 2.02 -5.70 -4.07
CA LEU A 56 3.35 -5.17 -4.40
C LEU A 56 3.25 -3.79 -5.06
N GLU A 57 2.34 -3.64 -6.03
CA GLU A 57 2.10 -2.37 -6.72
C GLU A 57 1.66 -1.27 -5.75
N LEU A 58 0.72 -1.56 -4.84
CA LEU A 58 0.27 -0.61 -3.82
C LEU A 58 1.40 -0.19 -2.87
N LEU A 59 2.26 -1.13 -2.46
CA LEU A 59 3.41 -0.82 -1.61
C LEU A 59 4.42 0.09 -2.32
N PHE A 60 4.66 -0.12 -3.63
CA PHE A 60 5.49 0.78 -4.42
C PHE A 60 4.87 2.17 -4.55
N LYS A 61 3.57 2.25 -4.83
CA LYS A 61 2.84 3.53 -4.90
C LYS A 61 2.92 4.28 -3.56
N LEU A 62 2.67 3.59 -2.45
CA LEU A 62 2.78 4.16 -1.11
C LEU A 62 4.21 4.67 -0.84
N LYS A 63 5.23 3.85 -1.11
CA LYS A 63 6.64 4.25 -0.96
C LYS A 63 6.98 5.51 -1.75
N ASN A 64 6.55 5.59 -3.02
CA ASN A 64 6.81 6.74 -3.88
C ASN A 64 6.07 7.98 -3.37
N LYS A 65 4.80 7.83 -2.96
CA LYS A 65 4.02 8.92 -2.39
C LYS A 65 4.65 9.48 -1.12
N LEU A 66 5.13 8.62 -0.21
CA LEU A 66 5.84 9.04 0.99
C LEU A 66 7.12 9.82 0.66
N LYS A 67 7.83 9.45 -0.41
CA LYS A 67 9.02 10.17 -0.87
C LYS A 67 8.66 11.54 -1.45
N GLU A 68 7.60 11.62 -2.26
CA GLU A 68 7.10 12.89 -2.81
C GLU A 68 6.71 13.87 -1.70
N LEU A 69 5.90 13.42 -0.73
CA LEU A 69 5.44 14.26 0.37
C LEU A 69 6.61 14.80 1.20
N LYS A 70 7.64 13.97 1.46
CA LYS A 70 8.85 14.42 2.15
C LYS A 70 9.63 15.46 1.34
N ASN A 71 9.73 15.30 0.02
CA ASN A 71 10.43 16.27 -0.82
C ASN A 71 9.73 17.63 -0.82
N LEU A 72 8.39 17.63 -0.93
CA LEU A 72 7.58 18.85 -0.85
C LEU A 72 7.74 19.57 0.50
N GLU A 73 7.79 18.84 1.61
CA GLU A 73 8.04 19.41 2.94
C GLU A 73 9.42 20.10 3.00
N ASN A 74 10.46 19.45 2.47
CA ASN A 74 11.82 20.03 2.45
C ASN A 74 11.90 21.28 1.58
N GLU A 75 11.31 21.27 0.38
CA GLU A 75 11.28 22.42 -0.54
C GLU A 75 10.56 23.61 0.11
N THR A 76 9.43 23.36 0.76
CA THR A 76 8.66 24.39 1.46
C THR A 76 9.49 25.02 2.59
N ILE A 77 10.20 24.22 3.40
CA ILE A 77 11.06 24.72 4.48
C ILE A 77 12.23 25.55 3.91
N SER A 78 12.89 25.09 2.85
CA SER A 78 14.00 25.83 2.22
C SER A 78 13.55 27.19 1.68
N ASN A 79 12.35 27.28 1.09
CA ASN A 79 11.82 28.54 0.57
C ASN A 79 11.39 29.54 1.66
N ILE A 80 11.03 29.07 2.86
CA ILE A 80 10.68 29.94 4.00
C ILE A 80 11.95 30.51 4.69
N GLN A 81 13.08 29.80 4.57
CA GLN A 81 14.35 30.17 5.22
C GLN A 81 15.28 31.02 4.32
N ALA A 82 14.95 31.18 3.04
CA ALA A 82 15.67 32.00 2.06
C ALA A 82 15.05 33.39 1.93
#